data_AF-A0A4V1Y3D4-F1
#
_entry.id   AF-A0A4V1Y3D4-F1
#
_cell.length_a   1.000
_cell.length_b   1.000
_cell.length_c   1.000
_cell.angle_alpha   90.00
_cell.angle_beta   90.00
_cell.angle_gamma   90.00
#
_symmetry.space_group_name_H-M   'P 1'
#
loop_
_entity.id
_entity.type
_entity.pdbx_description
1 polymer ?
#
loop_
_entity_poly.entity_id
_entity_poly.type
_entity_poly.pdbx_seq_one_letter_code
_entity_poly.pdbx_strand_id
1 'polypeptide(L)'
;MAAYVSSNGIEGILRHAGLRMAESPNPARGYVREDYLFTECMVCGVEAHYKPQYIMQKTQEGEQTCRACHWRAWNRGSLAVYGRQVETQHSEGGEDDPLLAYEHERNVRSAQRRAQEHDYELVVLLDDGPGDRIVVTRCINCGKQGARRLYDLGRCSCGGPRAREGVSYANTARQVAREEMPHDGSVYESGEPASLAACTSGCLEWWDSARNAPLTPDVLTRKSKRNVWWICPRCHLSFVAPVYWMTWHPSCPECTQVQQLRFSIDWEEHKRQDVADYPDLLAAWDDEANPFTVSMTDYRSYRFVCPVGHHPRQTPSSYLNDGCRHCRAARTQAEPNQVFLRQTNPELAAEWVRVIGDAEGRYTPDNVKESSRRKVVWSCLACGYEWTTTPRERGLRINNRCKNCGKVLGSFAWKYPSLAEEWDPRNPTSPWNTTPTGRLTFKPRWICARNPDHRWEMSIASRVKHSKGCPFCAERSAG
;
A
#
# COMPACT_ATOMS: atom_id res chain seq x y z
N MET A 1 -31.85 17.75 24.89
CA MET A 1 -30.51 18.08 25.44
C MET A 1 -29.65 16.83 25.33
N ALA A 2 -28.56 16.86 24.56
CA ALA A 2 -27.64 15.73 24.47
C ALA A 2 -26.92 15.56 25.81
N ALA A 3 -27.11 14.43 26.49
CA ALA A 3 -26.40 14.12 27.72
C ALA A 3 -25.00 13.59 27.38
N TYR A 4 -23.97 14.24 27.94
CA TYR A 4 -22.57 13.86 27.76
C TYR A 4 -22.15 12.86 28.85
N VAL A 5 -21.26 11.95 28.49
CA VAL A 5 -20.56 11.04 29.41
C VAL A 5 -19.08 11.43 29.43
N SER A 6 -18.48 11.54 30.61
CA SER A 6 -17.03 11.81 30.73
C SER A 6 -16.22 10.64 30.17
N SER A 7 -14.98 10.90 29.74
CA SER A 7 -14.12 9.86 29.17
C SER A 7 -13.83 8.71 30.15
N ASN A 8 -13.67 9.01 31.44
CA ASN A 8 -13.55 7.97 32.48
C ASN A 8 -14.86 7.20 32.70
N GLY A 9 -16.01 7.89 32.53
CA GLY A 9 -17.33 7.27 32.66
C GLY A 9 -17.65 6.31 31.52
N ILE A 10 -17.22 6.60 30.28
CA ILE A 10 -17.48 5.72 29.14
C ILE A 10 -16.68 4.42 29.21
N GLU A 11 -15.43 4.46 29.69
CA GLU A 11 -14.60 3.26 29.84
C GLU A 11 -15.20 2.29 30.85
N GLY A 12 -15.77 2.80 31.94
CA GLY A 12 -16.50 1.99 32.92
C GLY A 12 -17.73 1.31 32.30
N ILE A 13 -18.53 2.04 31.51
CA ILE A 13 -19.70 1.50 30.80
C ILE A 13 -19.28 0.41 29.81
N LEU A 14 -18.24 0.66 29.00
CA LEU A 14 -17.74 -0.30 28.03
C LEU A 14 -17.23 -1.57 28.71
N ARG A 15 -16.40 -1.42 29.75
CA ARG A 15 -15.83 -2.56 30.48
C ARG A 15 -16.93 -3.42 31.12
N HIS A 16 -17.94 -2.80 31.71
CA HIS A 16 -19.09 -3.52 32.29
C HIS A 16 -19.89 -4.30 31.22
N ALA A 17 -19.96 -3.77 30.00
CA ALA A 17 -20.61 -4.41 28.85
C ALA A 17 -19.74 -5.45 28.12
N GLY A 18 -18.52 -5.74 28.60
CA GLY A 18 -17.60 -6.66 27.92
C GLY A 18 -16.98 -6.09 26.64
N LEU A 19 -16.94 -4.76 26.52
CA LEU A 19 -16.36 -4.03 25.40
C LEU A 19 -15.14 -3.22 25.84
N ARG A 20 -14.24 -2.94 24.90
CA ARG A 20 -13.20 -1.92 25.04
C ARG A 20 -13.27 -0.95 23.87
N MET A 21 -12.74 0.26 24.07
CA MET A 21 -12.66 1.24 22.99
C MET A 21 -11.67 0.74 21.93
N ALA A 22 -12.11 0.68 20.68
CA ALA A 22 -11.26 0.35 19.52
C ALA A 22 -10.76 1.62 18.80
N GLU A 23 -11.44 2.75 19.02
CA GLU A 23 -10.96 4.08 18.68
C GLU A 23 -10.06 4.66 19.78
N SER A 24 -9.13 5.54 19.43
CA SER A 24 -8.32 6.25 20.43
C SER A 24 -9.22 7.18 21.27
N PRO A 25 -9.10 7.16 22.61
CA PRO A 25 -9.85 8.06 23.46
C PRO A 25 -9.63 9.52 23.05
N ASN A 26 -10.69 10.31 22.95
CA ASN A 26 -10.58 11.76 22.73
C ASN A 26 -10.80 12.47 24.08
N PRO A 27 -9.73 12.76 24.85
CA PRO A 27 -9.87 13.35 26.18
C PRO A 27 -10.42 14.79 26.19
N ALA A 28 -10.50 15.46 25.03
CA ALA A 28 -10.92 16.85 24.93
C ALA A 28 -12.45 17.04 24.76
N ARG A 29 -13.21 15.96 24.50
CA ARG A 29 -14.67 16.01 24.32
C ARG A 29 -15.32 14.82 25.02
N GLY A 30 -16.30 15.08 25.88
CA GLY A 30 -17.18 14.04 26.41
C GLY A 30 -17.94 13.32 25.30
N TYR A 31 -18.38 12.09 25.58
CA TYR A 31 -19.07 11.25 24.61
C TYR A 31 -20.58 11.49 24.63
N VAL A 32 -21.17 11.68 23.45
CA VAL A 32 -22.62 11.85 23.31
C VAL A 32 -23.28 10.46 23.29
N ARG A 33 -24.34 10.28 24.09
CA ARG A 33 -25.02 8.97 24.21
C ARG A 33 -25.58 8.40 22.90
N GLU A 34 -25.88 9.27 21.96
CA GLU A 34 -26.44 8.92 20.64
C GLU A 34 -25.41 8.70 19.55
N ASP A 35 -24.14 9.04 19.80
CA ASP A 35 -23.09 8.90 18.81
C ASP A 35 -22.55 7.47 18.79
N TYR A 36 -22.15 7.00 17.62
CA TYR A 36 -21.55 5.69 17.47
C TYR A 36 -20.09 5.73 17.90
N LEU A 37 -19.73 4.85 18.83
CA LEU A 37 -18.35 4.58 19.24
C LEU A 37 -17.84 3.34 18.54
N PHE A 38 -16.60 3.37 18.06
CA PHE A 38 -15.95 2.16 17.57
C PHE A 38 -15.37 1.35 18.74
N THR A 39 -15.87 0.13 18.89
CA THR A 39 -15.58 -0.73 20.05
C THR A 39 -15.15 -2.12 19.61
N GLU A 40 -14.37 -2.79 20.45
CA GLU A 40 -13.97 -4.18 20.28
C GLU A 40 -14.57 -5.01 21.42
N CYS A 41 -15.12 -6.17 21.08
CA CYS A 41 -15.60 -7.12 22.08
C CYS A 41 -14.43 -7.85 22.74
N MET A 42 -14.33 -7.79 24.07
CA MET A 42 -13.29 -8.47 24.84
C MET A 42 -13.43 -10.01 24.85
N VAL A 43 -14.57 -10.54 24.39
CA VAL A 43 -14.85 -11.99 24.34
C VAL A 43 -14.53 -12.58 22.97
N CYS A 44 -14.97 -11.94 21.89
CA CYS A 44 -14.82 -12.49 20.53
C CYS A 44 -13.90 -11.69 19.60
N GLY A 45 -13.33 -10.57 20.05
CA GLY A 45 -12.47 -9.70 19.25
C GLY A 45 -13.18 -8.95 18.12
N VAL A 46 -14.51 -9.09 17.98
CA VAL A 46 -15.26 -8.45 16.91
C VAL A 46 -15.35 -6.95 17.16
N GLU A 47 -14.91 -6.18 16.17
CA GLU A 47 -15.02 -4.74 16.15
C GLU A 47 -16.36 -4.30 15.57
N ALA A 48 -17.08 -3.42 16.27
CA ALA A 48 -18.36 -2.90 15.84
C ALA A 48 -18.65 -1.53 16.45
N HIS A 49 -19.53 -0.79 15.78
CA HIS A 49 -20.02 0.49 16.27
C HIS A 49 -21.24 0.32 17.15
N TYR A 50 -21.17 0.82 18.39
CA TYR A 50 -22.30 0.85 19.32
C TYR A 50 -22.49 2.26 19.87
N LYS A 51 -23.76 2.63 20.09
CA LYS A 51 -24.10 3.87 20.80
C LYS A 51 -23.96 3.64 22.31
N PRO A 52 -23.45 4.60 23.11
CA PRO A 52 -23.45 4.46 24.56
C PRO A 52 -24.84 4.18 25.14
N GLN A 53 -25.89 4.81 24.61
CA GLN A 53 -27.27 4.54 25.04
C GLN A 53 -27.64 3.06 24.83
N TYR A 54 -27.30 2.51 23.66
CA TYR A 54 -27.55 1.10 23.33
C TYR A 54 -26.79 0.16 24.28
N ILE A 55 -25.52 0.49 24.57
CA ILE A 55 -24.69 -0.28 25.50
C ILE A 55 -25.35 -0.32 26.88
N MET A 56 -25.68 0.84 27.44
CA MET A 56 -26.33 0.96 28.74
C MET A 56 -27.66 0.19 28.82
N GLN A 57 -28.50 0.33 27.79
CA GLN A 57 -29.78 -0.37 27.72
C GLN A 57 -29.58 -1.89 27.73
N LYS A 58 -28.71 -2.43 26.89
CA LYS A 58 -28.51 -3.89 26.78
C LYS A 58 -27.91 -4.48 28.04
N THR A 59 -26.99 -3.76 28.67
CA THR A 59 -26.41 -4.18 29.94
C THR A 59 -27.46 -4.20 31.06
N GLN A 60 -28.40 -3.24 31.09
CA GLN A 60 -29.51 -3.24 32.06
C GLN A 60 -30.49 -4.40 31.82
N GLU A 61 -30.73 -4.77 30.56
CA GLU A 61 -31.59 -5.90 30.18
C GLU A 61 -30.93 -7.28 30.41
N GLY A 62 -29.64 -7.32 30.80
CA GLY A 62 -28.88 -8.56 30.93
C GLY A 62 -28.55 -9.24 29.60
N GLU A 63 -28.72 -8.53 28.47
CA GLU A 63 -28.44 -9.04 27.13
C GLU A 63 -26.99 -8.70 26.71
N GLN A 64 -26.36 -9.61 25.96
CA GLN A 64 -25.01 -9.37 25.43
C GLN A 64 -25.00 -8.18 24.45
N THR A 65 -24.24 -7.14 24.79
CA THR A 65 -24.09 -5.93 23.96
C THR A 65 -23.40 -6.23 22.62
N CYS A 66 -22.39 -7.11 22.61
CA CYS A 66 -21.79 -7.58 21.38
C CYS A 66 -22.78 -8.44 20.59
N ARG A 67 -23.22 -7.94 19.43
CA ARG A 67 -24.17 -8.66 18.56
C ARG A 67 -23.59 -9.97 18.02
N ALA A 68 -22.28 -10.06 17.78
CA ALA A 68 -21.67 -11.31 17.35
C ALA A 68 -21.80 -12.39 18.42
N CYS A 69 -21.43 -12.08 19.67
CA CYS A 69 -21.63 -12.98 20.81
C CYS A 69 -23.10 -13.34 21.00
N HIS A 70 -24.00 -12.36 20.92
CA HIS A 70 -25.43 -12.58 21.07
C HIS A 70 -25.95 -13.58 20.04
N TRP A 71 -25.64 -13.39 18.75
CA TRP A 71 -26.09 -14.29 17.70
C TRP A 71 -25.44 -15.67 17.78
N ARG A 72 -24.19 -15.77 18.22
CA ARG A 72 -23.55 -17.06 18.52
C ARG A 72 -24.25 -17.81 19.65
N ALA A 73 -24.61 -17.12 20.72
CA ALA A 73 -25.38 -17.70 21.82
C ALA A 73 -26.77 -18.15 21.36
N TRP A 74 -27.43 -17.33 20.53
CA TRP A 74 -28.71 -17.67 19.92
C TRP A 74 -28.62 -18.90 19.00
N ASN A 75 -27.60 -18.98 18.13
CA ASN A 75 -27.37 -20.14 17.26
C ASN A 75 -27.18 -21.42 18.09
N ARG A 76 -26.40 -21.37 19.18
CA ARG A 76 -26.21 -22.52 20.09
C ARG A 76 -27.53 -22.95 20.77
N GLY A 77 -28.32 -22.00 21.25
CA GLY A 77 -29.62 -22.29 21.86
C GLY A 77 -30.65 -22.83 20.87
N SER A 78 -30.68 -22.31 19.65
CA SER A 78 -31.56 -22.76 18.57
C SER A 78 -31.22 -24.18 18.11
N LEU A 79 -29.94 -24.49 17.93
CA LEU A 79 -29.48 -25.84 17.57
C LEU A 79 -29.83 -26.88 18.65
N ALA A 80 -29.82 -26.51 19.93
CA ALA A 80 -30.25 -27.37 21.03
C ALA A 80 -31.77 -27.65 21.03
N VAL A 81 -32.59 -26.72 20.56
CA VAL A 81 -34.06 -26.86 20.48
C VAL A 81 -34.50 -27.68 19.25
N TYR A 82 -33.81 -27.54 18.11
CA TYR A 82 -34.18 -28.21 16.86
C TYR A 82 -33.58 -29.61 16.68
N GLY A 83 -32.98 -30.21 17.72
CA GLY A 83 -32.52 -31.60 17.69
C GLY A 83 -31.45 -31.93 16.64
N ARG A 84 -30.82 -30.92 16.02
CA ARG A 84 -29.65 -31.15 15.17
C ARG A 84 -28.44 -31.32 16.08
N GLN A 85 -28.23 -32.55 16.55
CA GLN A 85 -26.88 -33.02 16.80
C GLN A 85 -26.12 -32.97 15.47
N VAL A 86 -25.47 -31.86 15.20
CA VAL A 86 -24.27 -31.92 14.39
C VAL A 86 -23.20 -32.31 15.40
N GLU A 87 -22.81 -33.58 15.39
CA GLU A 87 -21.56 -33.99 16.00
C GLU A 87 -20.51 -32.99 15.51
N THR A 88 -20.04 -32.13 16.41
CA THR A 88 -18.80 -31.43 16.19
C THR A 88 -17.76 -32.53 16.22
N GLN A 89 -17.50 -33.14 15.06
CA GLN A 89 -16.20 -33.70 14.79
C GLN A 89 -15.23 -32.52 14.86
N HIS A 90 -14.83 -32.17 16.08
CA HIS A 90 -13.46 -31.77 16.31
C HIS A 90 -12.63 -32.98 15.89
N SER A 91 -12.39 -33.13 14.58
CA SER A 91 -11.25 -33.89 14.12
C SER A 91 -10.04 -33.13 14.64
N GLU A 92 -9.44 -33.66 15.69
CA GLU A 92 -8.04 -33.39 15.99
C GLU A 92 -7.22 -33.89 14.80
N GLY A 93 -7.12 -33.07 13.74
CA GLY A 93 -6.36 -33.38 12.53
C GLY A 93 -6.93 -32.76 11.26
N GLY A 94 -6.25 -31.74 10.73
CA GLY A 94 -6.27 -31.37 9.32
C GLY A 94 -6.78 -29.96 8.99
N GLU A 95 -5.87 -28.99 8.86
CA GLU A 95 -6.12 -27.66 8.25
C GLU A 95 -6.39 -27.71 6.73
N ASP A 96 -6.49 -28.90 6.11
CA ASP A 96 -6.45 -29.09 4.65
C ASP A 96 -7.55 -30.01 4.11
N ASP A 97 -8.84 -29.81 4.47
CA ASP A 97 -9.95 -30.40 3.69
C ASP A 97 -10.36 -29.42 2.56
N PRO A 98 -10.07 -29.75 1.28
CA PRO A 98 -10.36 -28.87 0.14
C PRO A 98 -11.86 -28.59 -0.03
N LEU A 99 -12.74 -29.49 0.43
CA LEU A 99 -14.18 -29.31 0.31
C LEU A 99 -14.69 -28.28 1.33
N LEU A 100 -14.20 -28.32 2.57
CA LEU A 100 -14.54 -27.32 3.60
C LEU A 100 -14.02 -25.93 3.21
N ALA A 101 -12.81 -25.84 2.63
CA ALA A 101 -12.28 -24.58 2.11
C ALA A 101 -13.12 -24.03 0.95
N TYR A 102 -13.53 -24.89 0.01
CA TYR A 102 -14.39 -24.50 -1.12
C TYR A 102 -15.78 -24.01 -0.64
N GLU A 103 -16.38 -24.70 0.33
CA GLU A 103 -17.67 -24.29 0.91
C GLU A 103 -17.57 -22.96 1.66
N HIS A 104 -16.50 -22.77 2.46
CA HIS A 104 -16.22 -21.50 3.12
C HIS A 104 -16.09 -20.37 2.09
N GLU A 105 -15.28 -20.54 1.03
CA GLU A 105 -15.13 -19.56 -0.03
C GLU A 105 -16.45 -19.26 -0.76
N ARG A 106 -17.29 -20.28 -1.00
CA ARG A 106 -18.63 -20.10 -1.57
C ARG A 106 -19.51 -19.27 -0.64
N ASN A 107 -19.44 -19.53 0.66
CA ASN A 107 -20.21 -18.82 1.68
C ASN A 107 -19.77 -17.35 1.77
N VAL A 108 -18.47 -17.08 1.78
CA VAL A 108 -17.89 -15.73 1.72
C VAL A 108 -18.37 -15.00 0.46
N ARG A 109 -18.29 -15.62 -0.71
CA ARG A 109 -18.78 -15.02 -1.98
C ARG A 109 -20.27 -14.68 -1.92
N SER A 110 -21.09 -15.56 -1.34
CA SER A 110 -22.53 -15.31 -1.17
C SER A 110 -22.80 -14.14 -0.20
N ALA A 111 -22.05 -14.08 0.90
CA ALA A 111 -22.16 -13.04 1.90
C ALA A 111 -21.74 -11.68 1.34
N GLN A 112 -20.66 -11.67 0.54
CA GLN A 112 -20.15 -10.48 -0.11
C GLN A 112 -21.15 -9.92 -1.12
N ARG A 113 -21.77 -10.77 -1.95
CA ARG A 113 -22.81 -10.34 -2.90
C ARG A 113 -23.98 -9.69 -2.18
N ARG A 114 -24.49 -10.33 -1.13
CA ARG A 114 -25.62 -9.78 -0.35
C ARG A 114 -25.25 -8.49 0.38
N ALA A 115 -24.02 -8.37 0.90
CA ALA A 115 -23.56 -7.11 1.48
C ALA A 115 -23.57 -5.98 0.43
N GLN A 116 -23.08 -6.24 -0.78
CA GLN A 116 -23.04 -5.27 -1.88
C GLN A 116 -24.43 -4.84 -2.34
N GLU A 117 -25.40 -5.77 -2.44
CA GLU A 117 -26.80 -5.47 -2.78
C GLU A 117 -27.46 -4.44 -1.82
N HIS A 118 -26.94 -4.34 -0.60
CA HIS A 118 -27.43 -3.44 0.44
C HIS A 118 -26.48 -2.27 0.76
N ASP A 119 -25.51 -1.98 -0.12
CA ASP A 119 -24.51 -0.90 0.02
C ASP A 119 -23.56 -1.09 1.22
N TYR A 120 -23.15 -2.33 1.46
CA TYR A 120 -22.15 -2.68 2.47
C TYR A 120 -20.92 -3.38 1.86
N GLU A 121 -19.78 -3.14 2.48
CA GLU A 121 -18.59 -3.97 2.39
C GLU A 121 -18.68 -5.12 3.41
N LEU A 122 -18.37 -6.34 3.00
CA LEU A 122 -18.18 -7.47 3.91
C LEU A 122 -16.79 -7.33 4.56
N VAL A 123 -16.75 -7.19 5.87
CA VAL A 123 -15.50 -7.12 6.65
C VAL A 123 -15.01 -8.52 6.98
N VAL A 124 -15.89 -9.35 7.55
CA VAL A 124 -15.58 -10.76 7.85
C VAL A 124 -16.87 -11.59 7.94
N LEU A 125 -16.78 -12.85 7.53
CA LEU A 125 -17.78 -13.89 7.82
C LEU A 125 -17.33 -14.63 9.09
N LEU A 126 -18.08 -14.49 10.18
CA LEU A 126 -17.67 -14.98 11.50
C LEU A 126 -18.05 -16.43 11.77
N ASP A 127 -19.16 -16.89 11.21
CA ASP A 127 -19.65 -18.25 11.35
C ASP A 127 -20.37 -18.63 10.05
N ASP A 128 -19.96 -19.75 9.46
CA ASP A 128 -20.51 -20.32 8.23
C ASP A 128 -21.04 -21.75 8.41
N GLY A 129 -21.08 -22.23 9.66
CA GLY A 129 -21.63 -23.52 10.07
C GLY A 129 -23.17 -23.59 10.00
N PRO A 130 -23.79 -24.62 10.62
CA PRO A 130 -25.18 -25.02 10.38
C PRO A 130 -26.26 -24.05 10.93
N GLY A 131 -25.87 -22.97 11.60
CA GLY A 131 -26.77 -21.92 12.09
C GLY A 131 -26.92 -20.74 11.13
N ASP A 132 -27.55 -19.66 11.59
CA ASP A 132 -27.62 -18.42 10.81
C ASP A 132 -26.22 -17.84 10.66
N ARG A 133 -25.80 -17.59 9.42
CA ARG A 133 -24.46 -17.04 9.12
C ARG A 133 -24.32 -15.65 9.72
N ILE A 134 -23.26 -15.44 10.48
CA ILE A 134 -23.00 -14.14 11.13
C ILE A 134 -21.95 -13.40 10.33
N VAL A 135 -22.27 -12.18 9.92
CA VAL A 135 -21.39 -11.31 9.13
C VAL A 135 -21.10 -10.02 9.85
N VAL A 136 -19.87 -9.55 9.72
CA VAL A 136 -19.49 -8.17 10.04
C VAL A 136 -19.45 -7.41 8.73
N THR A 137 -20.18 -6.30 8.69
CA THR A 137 -20.35 -5.50 7.48
C THR A 137 -20.16 -4.03 7.80
N ARG A 138 -19.61 -3.28 6.84
CA ARG A 138 -19.35 -1.85 6.96
C ARG A 138 -20.12 -1.10 5.89
N CYS A 139 -20.89 -0.10 6.29
CA CYS A 139 -21.69 0.68 5.34
C CYS A 139 -20.78 1.52 4.46
N ILE A 140 -20.93 1.42 3.14
CA ILE A 140 -20.14 2.18 2.18
C ILE A 140 -20.41 3.68 2.28
N ASN A 141 -21.64 4.07 2.67
CA ASN A 141 -22.07 5.46 2.72
C ASN A 141 -21.66 6.20 4.00
N CYS A 142 -21.70 5.53 5.17
CA CYS A 142 -21.47 6.18 6.46
C CYS A 142 -20.36 5.57 7.32
N GLY A 143 -19.71 4.49 6.87
CA GLY A 143 -18.63 3.82 7.59
C GLY A 143 -19.08 2.99 8.80
N LYS A 144 -20.37 2.99 9.17
CA LYS A 144 -20.89 2.21 10.30
C LYS A 144 -20.64 0.72 10.09
N GLN A 145 -19.87 0.12 10.99
CA GLN A 145 -19.56 -1.31 11.06
C GLN A 145 -20.41 -2.00 12.13
N GLY A 146 -20.95 -3.17 11.83
CA GLY A 146 -21.68 -3.97 12.81
C GLY A 146 -21.80 -5.44 12.43
N ALA A 147 -21.99 -6.27 13.46
CA ALA A 147 -22.25 -7.70 13.33
C ALA A 147 -23.75 -7.99 13.31
N ARG A 148 -24.19 -8.83 12.37
CA ARG A 148 -25.59 -9.25 12.20
C ARG A 148 -25.67 -10.59 11.48
N ARG A 149 -26.84 -11.21 11.51
CA ARG A 149 -27.12 -12.38 10.67
C ARG A 149 -27.20 -11.96 9.21
N LEU A 150 -26.74 -12.82 8.31
CA LEU A 150 -26.72 -12.57 6.87
C LEU A 150 -28.13 -12.29 6.32
N TYR A 151 -29.15 -12.96 6.86
CA TYR A 151 -30.54 -12.75 6.46
C TYR A 151 -31.11 -11.41 6.94
N ASP A 152 -30.63 -10.89 8.07
CA ASP A 152 -31.04 -9.60 8.64
C ASP A 152 -30.33 -8.40 7.99
N LEU A 153 -29.56 -8.62 6.91
CA LEU A 153 -28.94 -7.55 6.14
C LEU A 153 -30.01 -6.71 5.43
N GLY A 154 -30.42 -5.61 6.06
CA GLY A 154 -31.14 -4.51 5.44
C GLY A 154 -30.24 -3.31 5.12
N ARG A 155 -30.76 -2.35 4.34
CA ARG A 155 -30.09 -1.07 4.05
C ARG A 155 -29.75 -0.31 5.34
N CYS A 156 -28.65 0.44 5.31
CA CYS A 156 -28.23 1.23 6.46
C CYS A 156 -29.24 2.34 6.78
N SER A 157 -29.48 2.56 8.07
CA SER A 157 -30.35 3.64 8.58
C SER A 157 -29.81 5.05 8.32
N CYS A 158 -28.67 5.19 7.64
CA CYS A 158 -28.08 6.49 7.30
C CYS A 158 -28.81 7.19 6.13
N GLY A 159 -29.77 6.53 5.46
CA GLY A 159 -30.49 7.11 4.33
C GLY A 159 -29.74 7.04 2.99
N GLY A 160 -28.71 6.18 2.88
CA GLY A 160 -27.99 5.93 1.64
C GLY A 160 -27.03 7.05 1.23
N PRO A 161 -26.80 7.29 -0.09
CA PRO A 161 -25.82 8.25 -0.60
C PRO A 161 -26.09 9.73 -0.21
N ARG A 162 -27.27 10.04 0.34
CA ARG A 162 -27.63 11.37 0.86
C ARG A 162 -27.45 11.50 2.39
N ALA A 163 -26.77 10.54 3.02
CA ALA A 163 -26.52 10.53 4.47
C ALA A 163 -25.85 11.83 4.92
N ARG A 164 -26.41 12.47 5.94
CA ARG A 164 -25.95 13.78 6.43
C ARG A 164 -24.69 13.68 7.30
N GLU A 165 -24.41 12.53 7.90
CA GLU A 165 -23.36 12.38 8.91
C GLU A 165 -22.77 10.95 8.85
N GLY A 166 -21.47 10.85 8.53
CA GLY A 166 -20.69 9.62 8.61
C GLY A 166 -20.13 9.41 10.01
N VAL A 167 -19.85 8.16 10.39
CA VAL A 167 -19.21 7.83 11.67
C VAL A 167 -17.71 8.11 11.58
N SER A 168 -17.20 8.95 12.50
CA SER A 168 -15.81 9.41 12.54
C SER A 168 -14.86 8.26 12.87
N TYR A 169 -13.82 8.05 12.05
CA TYR A 169 -12.69 7.17 12.40
C TYR A 169 -11.64 7.98 13.17
N ALA A 170 -11.23 7.51 14.35
CA ALA A 170 -10.18 8.17 15.13
C ALA A 170 -8.82 8.11 14.42
N ASN A 171 -8.09 9.22 14.44
CA ASN A 171 -6.73 9.37 13.93
C ASN A 171 -5.74 8.53 14.76
N THR A 172 -5.44 7.30 14.34
CA THR A 172 -4.34 6.46 14.86
C THR A 172 -3.07 6.61 14.02
N ALA A 173 -2.79 7.82 13.54
CA ALA A 173 -1.57 8.10 12.80
C ALA A 173 -0.36 8.14 13.74
N ARG A 174 0.64 7.29 13.51
CA ARG A 174 1.95 7.44 14.15
C ARG A 174 2.59 8.71 13.60
N GLN A 175 2.77 9.72 14.44
CA GLN A 175 3.40 10.98 14.02
C GLN A 175 4.88 10.76 13.76
N VAL A 176 5.33 11.13 12.56
CA VAL A 176 6.73 11.08 12.14
C VAL A 176 7.08 12.48 11.61
N ALA A 177 8.18 13.06 12.09
CA ALA A 177 8.67 14.35 11.62
C ALA A 177 9.04 14.27 10.13
N ARG A 178 8.65 15.29 9.36
CA ARG A 178 8.79 15.35 7.90
C ARG A 178 8.84 16.80 7.43
N GLU A 179 9.65 17.06 6.41
CA GLU A 179 9.74 18.38 5.75
C GLU A 179 8.56 18.57 4.78
N GLU A 180 8.02 19.79 4.70
CA GLU A 180 6.95 20.13 3.75
C GLU A 180 7.48 20.06 2.31
N MET A 181 6.81 19.31 1.43
CA MET A 181 7.21 19.28 0.02
C MET A 181 6.90 20.63 -0.65
N PRO A 182 7.83 21.23 -1.43
CA PRO A 182 7.59 22.49 -2.12
C PRO A 182 6.43 22.38 -3.12
N HIS A 183 5.58 23.41 -3.10
CA HIS A 183 4.16 23.38 -3.48
C HIS A 183 3.81 24.17 -4.76
N ASP A 184 4.73 24.38 -5.68
CA ASP A 184 4.46 25.20 -6.88
C ASP A 184 4.13 24.36 -8.15
N GLY A 185 4.22 23.02 -8.06
CA GLY A 185 4.04 22.13 -9.21
C GLY A 185 5.18 22.18 -10.23
N SER A 186 6.28 22.88 -9.93
CA SER A 186 7.50 22.90 -10.74
C SER A 186 8.36 21.66 -10.49
N VAL A 187 8.08 20.90 -9.43
CA VAL A 187 8.81 19.71 -9.00
C VAL A 187 7.86 18.52 -8.83
N TYR A 188 8.25 17.34 -9.33
CA TYR A 188 7.54 16.09 -9.09
C TYR A 188 7.71 15.62 -7.65
N GLU A 189 6.88 14.66 -7.27
CA GLU A 189 6.93 13.97 -5.99
C GLU A 189 8.28 13.28 -5.69
N SER A 190 9.13 13.09 -6.71
CA SER A 190 10.50 12.57 -6.61
C SER A 190 11.55 13.66 -6.28
N GLY A 191 11.15 14.93 -6.16
CA GLY A 191 12.08 16.06 -6.01
C GLY A 191 12.71 16.52 -7.32
N GLU A 192 12.40 15.87 -8.44
CA GLU A 192 12.91 16.25 -9.76
C GLU A 192 12.05 17.31 -10.43
N PRO A 193 12.62 18.22 -11.24
CA PRO A 193 11.84 19.23 -11.93
C PRO A 193 10.85 18.61 -12.93
N ALA A 194 9.65 19.19 -12.99
CA ALA A 194 8.56 18.73 -13.83
C ALA A 194 8.76 19.11 -15.31
N SER A 195 9.45 20.21 -15.58
CA SER A 195 9.76 20.71 -16.91
C SER A 195 10.71 19.78 -17.66
N LEU A 196 10.46 19.56 -18.95
CA LEU A 196 11.37 18.84 -19.84
C LEU A 196 12.66 19.63 -20.06
N ALA A 197 12.61 20.96 -20.09
CA ALA A 197 13.80 21.81 -20.23
C ALA A 197 14.78 21.67 -19.04
N ALA A 198 14.27 21.28 -17.87
CA ALA A 198 15.08 21.04 -16.67
C ALA A 198 15.48 19.56 -16.50
N CYS A 199 15.31 18.73 -17.56
CA CYS A 199 15.71 17.32 -17.58
C CYS A 199 17.24 17.18 -17.47
N THR A 200 17.72 16.62 -16.35
CA THR A 200 19.15 16.36 -16.13
C THR A 200 19.62 15.01 -16.71
N SER A 201 18.72 14.16 -17.19
CA SER A 201 19.04 12.82 -17.72
C SER A 201 19.62 12.81 -19.15
N GLY A 202 20.07 13.97 -19.65
CA GLY A 202 20.63 14.10 -21.02
C GLY A 202 19.61 13.96 -22.14
N CYS A 203 18.31 13.86 -21.83
CA CYS A 203 17.26 13.63 -22.82
C CYS A 203 17.18 14.72 -23.89
N LEU A 204 17.57 15.96 -23.55
CA LEU A 204 17.57 17.10 -24.47
C LEU A 204 18.62 16.98 -25.59
N GLU A 205 19.66 16.16 -25.43
CA GLU A 205 20.62 15.86 -26.51
C GLU A 205 19.96 15.15 -27.70
N TRP A 206 18.82 14.50 -27.45
CA TRP A 206 18.06 13.80 -28.47
C TRP A 206 16.96 14.67 -29.10
N TRP A 207 16.79 15.93 -28.69
CA TRP A 207 15.68 16.77 -29.16
C TRP A 207 15.92 17.30 -30.58
N ASP A 208 14.97 17.05 -31.49
CA ASP A 208 15.04 17.59 -32.87
C ASP A 208 14.36 18.98 -32.93
N SER A 209 15.13 20.04 -32.67
CA SER A 209 14.63 21.43 -32.65
C SER A 209 14.02 21.87 -33.98
N ALA A 210 14.59 21.44 -35.10
CA ALA A 210 14.14 21.85 -36.42
C ALA A 210 12.75 21.27 -36.75
N ARG A 211 12.52 20.00 -36.42
CA ARG A 211 11.23 19.33 -36.69
C ARG A 211 10.16 19.62 -35.65
N ASN A 212 10.54 20.00 -34.44
CA ASN A 212 9.57 20.34 -33.40
C ASN A 212 9.13 21.80 -33.43
N ALA A 213 9.83 22.72 -34.12
CA ALA A 213 9.45 24.12 -34.17
C ALA A 213 7.97 24.32 -34.59
N PRO A 214 7.18 25.17 -33.89
CA PRO A 214 7.57 26.11 -32.83
C PRO A 214 7.50 25.54 -31.38
N LEU A 215 7.35 24.23 -31.21
CA LEU A 215 7.29 23.59 -29.89
C LEU A 215 8.67 23.59 -29.22
N THR A 216 8.75 24.11 -28.00
CA THR A 216 9.98 24.08 -27.18
C THR A 216 9.85 23.09 -26.00
N PRO A 217 10.97 22.61 -25.44
CA PRO A 217 10.95 21.77 -24.24
C PRO A 217 10.30 22.43 -23.01
N ASP A 218 10.35 23.77 -22.89
CA ASP A 218 9.85 24.50 -21.71
C ASP A 218 8.33 24.37 -21.51
N VAL A 219 7.59 24.17 -22.59
CA VAL A 219 6.13 24.01 -22.54
C VAL A 219 5.70 22.55 -22.30
N LEU A 220 6.65 21.63 -22.17
CA LEU A 220 6.41 20.21 -21.98
C LEU A 220 6.86 19.77 -20.59
N THR A 221 6.11 18.84 -20.01
CA THR A 221 6.53 18.14 -18.80
C THR A 221 7.16 16.80 -19.16
N ARG A 222 8.10 16.33 -18.33
CA ARG A 222 8.78 15.04 -18.50
C ARG A 222 7.84 13.85 -18.57
N LYS A 223 6.64 13.91 -17.95
CA LYS A 223 5.61 12.85 -18.01
C LYS A 223 4.67 12.95 -19.21
N SER A 224 4.91 13.88 -20.13
CA SER A 224 4.04 14.07 -21.28
C SER A 224 3.97 12.82 -22.16
N LYS A 225 2.75 12.44 -22.55
CA LYS A 225 2.50 11.36 -23.52
C LYS A 225 2.52 11.86 -24.97
N ARG A 226 2.80 13.14 -25.18
CA ARG A 226 2.84 13.75 -26.51
C ARG A 226 4.00 13.15 -27.30
N ASN A 227 3.71 12.73 -28.51
CA ASN A 227 4.71 12.33 -29.49
C ASN A 227 5.37 13.58 -30.08
N VAL A 228 6.70 13.60 -30.07
CA VAL A 228 7.55 14.68 -30.59
C VAL A 228 8.71 14.07 -31.37
N TRP A 229 9.41 14.87 -32.15
CA TRP A 229 10.57 14.43 -32.91
C TRP A 229 11.83 14.37 -32.04
N TRP A 230 12.57 13.29 -32.20
CA TRP A 230 13.87 13.05 -31.58
C TRP A 230 14.89 12.73 -32.66
N ILE A 231 16.15 13.08 -32.43
CA ILE A 231 17.28 12.74 -33.26
C ILE A 231 18.27 11.90 -32.45
N CYS A 232 18.66 10.75 -33.00
CA CYS A 232 19.66 9.91 -32.35
C CYS A 232 21.05 10.57 -32.41
N PRO A 233 21.75 10.82 -31.29
CA PRO A 233 23.09 11.41 -31.33
C PRO A 233 24.15 10.47 -31.94
N ARG A 234 23.85 9.17 -32.06
CA ARG A 234 24.78 8.15 -32.59
C ARG A 234 24.66 7.92 -34.09
N CYS A 235 23.43 7.82 -34.61
CA CYS A 235 23.18 7.50 -36.02
C CYS A 235 22.43 8.60 -36.77
N HIS A 236 22.11 9.72 -36.10
CA HIS A 236 21.42 10.88 -36.65
C HIS A 236 20.03 10.61 -37.26
N LEU A 237 19.45 9.44 -37.00
CA LEU A 237 18.07 9.15 -37.38
C LEU A 237 17.11 10.06 -36.61
N SER A 238 16.27 10.80 -37.34
CA SER A 238 15.10 11.47 -36.77
C SER A 238 13.92 10.49 -36.68
N PHE A 239 13.30 10.38 -35.51
CA PHE A 239 12.17 9.50 -35.25
C PHE A 239 11.16 10.14 -34.28
N VAL A 240 9.95 9.59 -34.21
CA VAL A 240 8.88 10.10 -33.34
C VAL A 240 8.70 9.17 -32.15
N ALA A 241 8.69 9.73 -30.94
CA ALA A 241 8.47 8.98 -29.70
C ALA A 241 7.81 9.86 -28.62
N PRO A 242 7.12 9.27 -27.62
CA PRO A 242 6.51 10.03 -26.54
C PRO A 242 7.55 10.59 -25.57
N VAL A 243 7.35 11.81 -25.09
CA VAL A 243 8.29 12.52 -24.20
C VAL A 243 8.67 11.71 -22.95
N TYR A 244 7.71 11.10 -22.27
CA TYR A 244 7.99 10.33 -21.06
C TYR A 244 8.96 9.18 -21.30
N TRP A 245 8.88 8.52 -22.46
CA TRP A 245 9.76 7.41 -22.78
C TRP A 245 11.20 7.89 -22.96
N MET A 246 11.40 8.92 -23.78
CA MET A 246 12.74 9.45 -24.07
C MET A 246 13.39 10.17 -22.89
N THR A 247 12.60 10.58 -21.90
CA THR A 247 13.13 11.19 -20.67
C THR A 247 13.82 10.17 -19.75
N TRP A 248 13.29 8.95 -19.67
CA TRP A 248 13.79 7.92 -18.75
C TRP A 248 14.59 6.82 -19.47
N HIS A 249 14.24 6.51 -20.71
CA HIS A 249 14.81 5.42 -21.50
C HIS A 249 15.05 5.87 -22.96
N PRO A 250 15.93 6.85 -23.20
CA PRO A 250 16.24 7.29 -24.56
C PRO A 250 16.79 6.12 -25.39
N SER A 251 16.07 5.75 -26.44
CA SER A 251 16.40 4.61 -27.29
C SER A 251 16.10 4.91 -28.75
N CYS A 252 17.07 4.68 -29.63
CA CYS A 252 16.89 4.78 -31.07
C CYS A 252 16.38 3.45 -31.64
N PRO A 253 15.32 3.43 -32.47
CA PRO A 253 14.78 2.19 -33.04
C PRO A 253 15.81 1.44 -33.90
N GLU A 254 16.52 2.14 -34.79
CA GLU A 254 17.55 1.55 -35.66
C GLU A 254 18.73 1.01 -34.84
N CYS A 255 19.28 1.80 -33.91
CA CYS A 255 20.39 1.32 -33.08
C CYS A 255 19.98 0.13 -32.21
N THR A 256 18.73 0.06 -31.77
CA THR A 256 18.21 -1.07 -31.00
C THR A 256 18.11 -2.32 -31.88
N GLN A 257 17.62 -2.18 -33.11
CA GLN A 257 17.54 -3.28 -34.07
C GLN A 257 18.93 -3.82 -34.45
N VAL A 258 19.90 -2.92 -34.70
CA VAL A 258 21.29 -3.31 -34.95
C VAL A 258 21.89 -4.07 -33.75
N GLN A 259 21.63 -3.63 -32.52
CA GLN A 259 22.08 -4.34 -31.32
C GLN A 259 21.44 -5.73 -31.18
N GLN A 260 20.14 -5.85 -31.47
CA GLN A 260 19.43 -7.14 -31.43
C GLN A 260 19.99 -8.11 -32.47
N LEU A 261 20.29 -7.64 -33.69
CA LEU A 261 20.91 -8.46 -34.73
C LEU A 261 22.30 -8.92 -34.32
N ARG A 262 23.14 -8.03 -33.78
CA ARG A 262 24.47 -8.40 -33.26
C ARG A 262 24.36 -9.47 -32.18
N PHE A 263 23.51 -9.24 -31.18
CA PHE A 263 23.25 -10.24 -30.13
C PHE A 263 22.82 -11.58 -30.71
N SER A 264 21.95 -11.60 -31.73
CA SER A 264 21.51 -12.85 -32.35
C SER A 264 22.64 -13.60 -33.07
N ILE A 265 23.53 -12.87 -33.75
CA ILE A 265 24.69 -13.46 -34.43
C ILE A 265 25.65 -14.04 -33.39
N ASP A 266 26.03 -13.22 -32.40
CA ASP A 266 26.90 -13.63 -31.31
C ASP A 266 26.32 -14.87 -30.62
N TRP A 267 25.02 -14.88 -30.30
CA TRP A 267 24.36 -16.02 -29.66
C TRP A 267 24.41 -17.31 -30.48
N GLU A 268 24.23 -17.23 -31.80
CA GLU A 268 24.35 -18.40 -32.69
C GLU A 268 25.80 -18.91 -32.79
N GLU A 269 26.79 -18.03 -32.72
CA GLU A 269 28.21 -18.42 -32.64
C GLU A 269 28.52 -19.14 -31.32
N HIS A 270 28.06 -18.58 -30.20
CA HIS A 270 28.26 -19.18 -28.87
C HIS A 270 27.60 -20.57 -28.73
N LYS A 271 26.53 -20.88 -29.48
CA LYS A 271 25.94 -22.22 -29.48
C LYS A 271 26.90 -23.30 -30.01
N ARG A 272 27.85 -22.92 -30.86
CA ARG A 272 28.79 -23.85 -31.51
C ARG A 272 30.14 -23.92 -30.79
N GLN A 273 30.25 -23.26 -29.65
CA GLN A 273 31.47 -23.18 -28.86
C GLN A 273 31.24 -23.70 -27.45
N ASP A 274 32.34 -24.18 -26.89
CA ASP A 274 32.43 -24.83 -25.61
C ASP A 274 33.21 -23.93 -24.64
N VAL A 275 33.17 -24.24 -23.35
CA VAL A 275 34.00 -23.55 -22.35
C VAL A 275 35.49 -23.57 -22.73
N ALA A 276 35.95 -24.67 -23.33
CA ALA A 276 37.34 -24.84 -23.73
C ALA A 276 37.80 -23.88 -24.85
N ASP A 277 36.90 -23.32 -25.65
CA ASP A 277 37.24 -22.35 -26.70
C ASP A 277 37.60 -20.96 -26.14
N TYR A 278 37.36 -20.75 -24.84
CA TYR A 278 37.58 -19.48 -24.16
C TYR A 278 38.70 -19.62 -23.13
N PRO A 279 39.92 -19.14 -23.42
CA PRO A 279 41.08 -19.32 -22.54
C PRO A 279 40.84 -18.82 -21.11
N ASP A 280 40.16 -17.69 -20.95
CA ASP A 280 39.84 -17.12 -19.64
C ASP A 280 38.86 -17.98 -18.83
N LEU A 281 37.92 -18.65 -19.50
CA LEU A 281 36.98 -19.56 -18.84
C LEU A 281 37.64 -20.89 -18.52
N LEU A 282 38.43 -21.43 -19.44
CA LEU A 282 39.17 -22.67 -19.23
C LEU A 282 40.17 -22.53 -18.08
N ALA A 283 40.89 -21.40 -18.00
CA ALA A 283 41.79 -21.09 -16.89
C ALA A 283 41.05 -20.91 -15.55
N ALA A 284 39.80 -20.44 -15.59
CA ALA A 284 38.96 -20.27 -14.42
C ALA A 284 38.12 -21.52 -14.09
N TRP A 285 38.19 -22.60 -14.87
CA TRP A 285 37.33 -23.77 -14.71
C TRP A 285 37.72 -24.59 -13.47
N ASP A 286 36.75 -24.87 -12.60
CA ASP A 286 36.96 -25.55 -11.30
C ASP A 286 35.76 -26.45 -10.97
N ASP A 287 35.18 -27.04 -12.03
CA ASP A 287 34.05 -27.97 -11.98
C ASP A 287 34.49 -29.35 -12.51
N GLU A 288 33.82 -30.40 -12.02
CA GLU A 288 34.09 -31.79 -12.41
C GLU A 288 33.61 -32.08 -13.85
N ALA A 289 32.69 -31.28 -14.39
CA ALA A 289 32.22 -31.43 -15.76
C ALA A 289 33.34 -31.14 -16.77
N ASN A 290 33.33 -31.88 -17.88
CA ASN A 290 34.32 -31.72 -18.94
C ASN A 290 34.10 -30.40 -19.72
N PRO A 291 35.03 -29.43 -19.68
CA PRO A 291 34.87 -28.12 -20.31
C PRO A 291 34.80 -28.19 -21.85
N PHE A 292 35.22 -29.28 -22.47
CA PHE A 292 35.15 -29.51 -23.93
C PHE A 292 33.77 -30.02 -24.40
N THR A 293 32.78 -30.05 -23.51
CA THR A 293 31.42 -30.52 -23.82
C THR A 293 30.33 -29.58 -23.30
N VAL A 294 30.72 -28.56 -22.55
CA VAL A 294 29.81 -27.59 -21.94
C VAL A 294 29.68 -26.41 -22.91
N SER A 295 28.53 -26.31 -23.58
CA SER A 295 28.22 -25.18 -24.45
C SER A 295 28.22 -23.87 -23.67
N MET A 296 28.70 -22.80 -24.31
CA MET A 296 28.63 -21.43 -23.77
C MET A 296 27.21 -20.93 -23.48
N THR A 297 26.21 -21.51 -24.14
CA THR A 297 24.79 -21.15 -23.96
C THR A 297 24.08 -22.00 -22.90
N ASP A 298 24.79 -22.89 -22.22
CA ASP A 298 24.21 -23.68 -21.14
C ASP A 298 23.74 -22.77 -19.98
N TYR A 299 22.54 -23.08 -19.50
CA TYR A 299 21.84 -22.39 -18.43
C TYR A 299 22.13 -23.00 -17.05
N ARG A 300 22.85 -24.14 -17.00
CA ARG A 300 23.35 -24.72 -15.76
C ARG A 300 24.48 -23.88 -15.17
N SER A 301 24.56 -23.88 -13.85
CA SER A 301 25.63 -23.19 -13.12
C SER A 301 26.76 -24.16 -12.81
N TYR A 302 27.97 -23.79 -13.21
CA TYR A 302 29.21 -24.51 -13.00
C TYR A 302 30.11 -23.76 -12.02
N ARG A 303 31.03 -24.47 -11.39
CA ARG A 303 32.00 -23.91 -10.45
C ARG A 303 33.21 -23.35 -11.21
N PHE A 304 33.53 -22.09 -10.91
CA PHE A 304 34.73 -21.42 -11.41
C PHE A 304 35.63 -21.02 -10.23
N VAL A 305 36.89 -20.71 -10.50
CA VAL A 305 37.81 -20.04 -9.59
C VAL A 305 38.26 -18.72 -10.20
N CYS A 306 38.11 -17.62 -9.45
CA CYS A 306 38.57 -16.31 -9.91
C CYS A 306 39.99 -15.99 -9.40
N PRO A 307 40.68 -14.97 -9.96
CA PRO A 307 42.04 -14.61 -9.54
C PRO A 307 42.17 -14.20 -8.06
N VAL A 308 41.07 -13.78 -7.42
CA VAL A 308 41.00 -13.44 -6.00
C VAL A 308 40.81 -14.69 -5.12
N GLY A 309 40.58 -15.86 -5.72
CA GLY A 309 40.35 -17.13 -5.02
C GLY A 309 38.88 -17.41 -4.65
N HIS A 310 37.93 -16.64 -5.18
CA HIS A 310 36.50 -16.96 -4.98
C HIS A 310 36.08 -18.13 -5.88
N HIS A 311 35.17 -18.98 -5.38
CA HIS A 311 34.62 -20.12 -6.11
C HIS A 311 33.14 -19.95 -6.47
N PRO A 312 32.76 -19.04 -7.38
CA PRO A 312 31.36 -18.82 -7.71
C PRO A 312 30.75 -19.99 -8.51
N ARG A 313 29.46 -20.22 -8.30
CA ARG A 313 28.61 -20.99 -9.23
C ARG A 313 27.85 -20.04 -10.15
N GLN A 314 28.13 -20.10 -11.45
CA GLN A 314 27.56 -19.22 -12.49
C GLN A 314 27.43 -19.98 -13.81
N THR A 315 26.64 -19.47 -14.76
CA THR A 315 26.68 -19.97 -16.15
C THR A 315 28.00 -19.54 -16.83
N PRO A 316 28.49 -20.27 -17.85
CA PRO A 316 29.70 -19.88 -18.58
C PRO A 316 29.62 -18.46 -19.15
N SER A 317 28.51 -18.15 -19.83
CA SER A 317 28.23 -16.82 -20.37
C SER A 317 28.21 -15.71 -19.31
N SER A 318 27.64 -15.96 -18.12
CA SER A 318 27.61 -14.94 -17.06
C SER A 318 28.99 -14.70 -16.46
N TYR A 319 29.81 -15.75 -16.30
CA TYR A 319 31.17 -15.59 -15.81
C TYR A 319 32.06 -14.88 -16.83
N LEU A 320 31.93 -15.21 -18.12
CA LEU A 320 32.68 -14.55 -19.19
C LEU A 320 32.31 -13.06 -19.30
N ASN A 321 31.03 -12.76 -19.44
CA ASN A 321 30.57 -11.40 -19.75
C ASN A 321 30.70 -10.45 -18.55
N ASP A 322 30.46 -10.95 -17.34
CA ASP A 322 30.35 -10.09 -16.18
C ASP A 322 31.36 -10.40 -15.05
N GLY A 323 32.15 -11.46 -15.21
CA GLY A 323 33.10 -11.95 -14.22
C GLY A 323 32.49 -12.57 -12.96
N CYS A 324 33.37 -12.86 -12.00
CA CYS A 324 33.03 -13.43 -10.70
C CYS A 324 31.98 -12.57 -9.95
N ARG A 325 30.84 -13.19 -9.61
CA ARG A 325 29.73 -12.54 -8.87
C ARG A 325 30.13 -11.98 -7.51
N HIS A 326 31.12 -12.57 -6.84
CA HIS A 326 31.61 -12.08 -5.53
C HIS A 326 32.44 -10.81 -5.68
N CYS A 327 33.38 -10.79 -6.62
CA CYS A 327 34.15 -9.59 -6.93
C CYS A 327 33.24 -8.45 -7.40
N ARG A 328 32.23 -8.77 -8.24
CA ARG A 328 31.24 -7.80 -8.70
C ARG A 328 30.44 -7.22 -7.53
N ALA A 329 29.96 -8.07 -6.61
CA ALA A 329 29.25 -7.63 -5.42
C ALA A 329 30.13 -6.75 -4.52
N ALA A 330 31.41 -7.10 -4.32
CA ALA A 330 32.34 -6.29 -3.55
C ALA A 330 32.57 -4.91 -4.19
N ARG A 331 32.74 -4.83 -5.52
CA ARG A 331 32.81 -3.54 -6.23
C ARG A 331 31.55 -2.72 -6.03
N THR A 332 30.37 -3.32 -6.20
CA THR A 332 29.09 -2.63 -5.99
C THR A 332 28.95 -2.11 -4.55
N GLN A 333 29.45 -2.84 -3.55
CA GLN A 333 29.44 -2.39 -2.16
C GLN A 333 30.41 -1.25 -1.89
N ALA A 334 31.53 -1.18 -2.62
CA ALA A 334 32.55 -0.14 -2.48
C ALA A 334 32.23 1.15 -3.25
N GLU A 335 31.17 1.18 -4.06
CA GLU A 335 30.76 2.39 -4.78
C GLU A 335 30.37 3.52 -3.80
N PRO A 336 30.89 4.74 -3.97
CA PRO A 336 30.65 5.84 -3.03
C PRO A 336 29.21 6.40 -3.11
N ASN A 337 28.56 6.31 -4.26
CA ASN A 337 27.26 6.92 -4.52
C ASN A 337 26.10 5.92 -4.43
N GLN A 338 26.10 5.11 -3.37
CA GLN A 338 25.02 4.14 -3.13
C GLN A 338 23.78 4.86 -2.59
N VAL A 339 22.63 4.62 -3.23
CA VAL A 339 21.34 5.15 -2.79
C VAL A 339 20.56 4.02 -2.08
N PHE A 340 20.11 4.29 -0.85
CA PHE A 340 19.41 3.33 -0.01
C PHE A 340 17.92 3.67 0.14
N LEU A 341 17.19 2.78 0.80
CA LEU A 341 15.74 2.86 0.93
C LEU A 341 15.28 4.19 1.55
N ARG A 342 16.01 4.73 2.54
CA ARG A 342 15.64 6.02 3.15
C ARG A 342 15.59 7.14 2.13
N GLN A 343 16.53 7.17 1.19
CA GLN A 343 16.60 8.19 0.15
C GLN A 343 15.61 7.92 -0.98
N THR A 344 15.49 6.67 -1.46
CA THR A 344 14.57 6.38 -2.57
C THR A 344 13.11 6.41 -2.14
N ASN A 345 12.81 6.02 -0.90
CA ASN A 345 11.46 5.93 -0.37
C ASN A 345 11.38 6.22 1.14
N PRO A 346 11.35 7.50 1.52
CA PRO A 346 11.24 7.93 2.92
C PRO A 346 9.98 7.40 3.63
N GLU A 347 8.86 7.25 2.91
CA GLU A 347 7.60 6.74 3.50
C GLU A 347 7.70 5.27 3.88
N LEU A 348 8.30 4.44 3.02
CA LEU A 348 8.60 3.05 3.36
C LEU A 348 9.61 3.00 4.50
N ALA A 349 10.70 3.78 4.43
CA ALA A 349 11.70 3.82 5.49
C ALA A 349 11.08 4.20 6.85
N ALA A 350 10.04 5.05 6.87
CA ALA A 350 9.30 5.35 8.08
C ALA A 350 8.46 4.17 8.59
N GLU A 351 7.93 3.30 7.73
CA GLU A 351 7.21 2.09 8.16
C GLU A 351 8.11 0.96 8.66
N TRP A 352 9.44 1.09 8.49
CA TRP A 352 10.40 0.07 8.89
C TRP A 352 10.46 -0.11 10.42
N VAL A 353 10.41 -1.37 10.87
CA VAL A 353 10.58 -1.72 12.30
C VAL A 353 11.91 -2.45 12.51
N ARG A 354 12.05 -3.66 11.95
CA ARG A 354 13.24 -4.51 12.16
C ARG A 354 13.41 -5.55 11.07
N VAL A 355 14.62 -6.08 10.91
CA VAL A 355 14.89 -7.22 10.02
C VAL A 355 14.74 -8.54 10.78
N ILE A 356 14.11 -9.52 10.15
CA ILE A 356 13.99 -10.86 10.74
C ILE A 356 15.37 -11.54 10.73
N GLY A 357 15.79 -12.04 11.89
CA GLY A 357 17.08 -12.71 12.05
C GLY A 357 18.28 -11.78 12.25
N ASP A 358 18.05 -10.47 12.50
CA ASP A 358 19.10 -9.50 12.80
C ASP A 358 18.92 -8.92 14.21
N ALA A 359 19.31 -9.69 15.23
CA ALA A 359 19.20 -9.28 16.62
C ALA A 359 20.09 -8.06 16.96
N GLU A 360 21.18 -7.88 16.22
CA GLU A 360 22.16 -6.80 16.41
C GLU A 360 21.72 -5.47 15.78
N GLY A 361 20.62 -5.45 15.00
CA GLY A 361 20.12 -4.22 14.36
C GLY A 361 21.08 -3.61 13.34
N ARG A 362 21.90 -4.43 12.68
CA ARG A 362 22.87 -4.00 11.66
C ARG A 362 22.20 -3.46 10.40
N TYR A 363 21.00 -3.90 10.09
CA TYR A 363 20.28 -3.52 8.88
C TYR A 363 19.23 -2.44 9.16
N THR A 364 19.42 -1.29 8.53
CA THR A 364 18.53 -0.13 8.63
C THR A 364 18.13 0.36 7.24
N PRO A 365 17.11 1.23 7.13
CA PRO A 365 16.78 1.88 5.86
C PRO A 365 17.93 2.68 5.24
N ASP A 366 18.96 3.02 6.02
CA ASP A 366 20.14 3.79 5.62
C ASP A 366 21.22 2.93 4.94
N ASN A 367 21.15 1.61 5.05
CA ASN A 367 22.12 0.70 4.43
C ASN A 367 21.48 -0.47 3.66
N VAL A 368 20.14 -0.50 3.58
CA VAL A 368 19.39 -1.46 2.78
C VAL A 368 18.80 -0.79 1.55
N LYS A 369 19.08 -1.34 0.36
CA LYS A 369 18.49 -0.91 -0.91
C LYS A 369 17.04 -1.35 -1.04
N GLU A 370 16.24 -0.60 -1.80
CA GLU A 370 14.85 -0.95 -2.11
C GLU A 370 14.70 -2.32 -2.80
N SER A 371 15.69 -2.76 -3.58
CA SER A 371 15.68 -4.05 -4.28
C SER A 371 16.01 -5.24 -3.37
N SER A 372 16.27 -4.99 -2.07
CA SER A 372 16.64 -6.03 -1.13
C SER A 372 15.53 -7.08 -0.96
N ARG A 373 15.94 -8.34 -0.89
CA ARG A 373 15.08 -9.50 -0.62
C ARG A 373 15.07 -9.89 0.86
N ARG A 374 15.66 -9.07 1.75
CA ARG A 374 15.62 -9.30 3.20
C ARG A 374 14.19 -9.19 3.71
N LYS A 375 13.79 -10.07 4.64
CA LYS A 375 12.47 -10.02 5.28
C LYS A 375 12.49 -8.99 6.41
N VAL A 376 11.58 -8.02 6.32
CA VAL A 376 11.48 -6.88 7.23
C VAL A 376 10.09 -6.89 7.84
N VAL A 377 10.02 -6.58 9.14
CA VAL A 377 8.76 -6.27 9.82
C VAL A 377 8.46 -4.79 9.62
N TRP A 378 7.26 -4.52 9.14
CA TRP A 378 6.74 -3.19 8.86
C TRP A 378 5.59 -2.89 9.80
N SER A 379 5.40 -1.61 10.15
CA SER A 379 4.26 -1.13 10.92
C SER A 379 3.57 -0.01 10.16
N CYS A 380 2.26 -0.15 9.93
CA CYS A 380 1.48 0.85 9.19
C CYS A 380 1.48 2.19 9.93
N LEU A 381 1.85 3.29 9.25
CA LEU A 381 1.79 4.62 9.86
C LEU A 381 0.37 5.08 10.20
N ALA A 382 -0.66 4.51 9.56
CA ALA A 382 -2.05 4.95 9.74
C ALA A 382 -2.85 4.14 10.77
N CYS A 383 -2.51 2.87 11.00
CA CYS A 383 -3.27 1.99 11.90
C CYS A 383 -2.42 1.11 12.81
N GLY A 384 -1.09 1.17 12.72
CA GLY A 384 -0.18 0.35 13.53
C GLY A 384 -0.13 -1.13 13.18
N TYR A 385 -0.91 -1.63 12.21
CA TYR A 385 -0.86 -3.03 11.81
C TYR A 385 0.55 -3.43 11.37
N GLU A 386 1.06 -4.52 11.95
CA GLU A 386 2.37 -5.06 11.60
C GLU A 386 2.27 -6.21 10.59
N TRP A 387 3.21 -6.27 9.65
CA TRP A 387 3.33 -7.39 8.72
C TRP A 387 4.77 -7.61 8.26
N THR A 388 5.04 -8.80 7.73
CA THR A 388 6.37 -9.18 7.22
C THR A 388 6.37 -9.28 5.70
N THR A 389 7.33 -8.63 5.05
CA THR A 389 7.58 -8.73 3.60
C THR A 389 8.95 -8.11 3.27
N THR A 390 9.39 -8.18 2.01
CA THR A 390 10.67 -7.61 1.56
C THR A 390 10.53 -6.15 1.09
N PRO A 391 11.59 -5.32 1.21
CA PRO A 391 11.61 -3.98 0.60
C PRO A 391 11.27 -4.00 -0.89
N ARG A 392 11.79 -5.00 -1.63
CA ARG A 392 11.55 -5.17 -3.06
C ARG A 392 10.06 -5.34 -3.37
N GLU A 393 9.37 -6.17 -2.61
CA GLU A 393 7.94 -6.39 -2.79
C GLU A 393 7.12 -5.17 -2.42
N ARG A 394 7.52 -4.41 -1.39
CA ARG A 394 6.86 -3.17 -0.98
C ARG A 394 7.02 -2.04 -2.00
N GLY A 395 8.11 -2.03 -2.77
CA GLY A 395 8.29 -1.08 -3.87
C GLY A 395 7.34 -1.30 -5.06
N LEU A 396 6.71 -2.47 -5.16
CA LEU A 396 5.79 -2.77 -6.25
C LEU A 396 4.39 -2.19 -5.98
N ARG A 397 3.84 -1.51 -7.00
CA ARG A 397 2.55 -0.80 -6.91
C ARG A 397 1.38 -1.64 -6.38
N ILE A 398 1.37 -2.95 -6.65
CA ILE A 398 0.32 -3.87 -6.20
C ILE A 398 0.30 -4.05 -4.68
N ASN A 399 1.46 -3.89 -4.04
CA ASN A 399 1.66 -4.09 -2.61
C ASN A 399 1.76 -2.78 -1.82
N ASN A 400 1.48 -1.64 -2.46
CA ASN A 400 1.58 -0.30 -1.83
C ASN A 400 0.48 -0.02 -0.80
N ARG A 401 -0.36 -1.01 -0.47
CA ARG A 401 -1.49 -0.86 0.44
C ARG A 401 -1.29 -1.60 1.75
N CYS A 402 -1.66 -0.98 2.86
CA CYS A 402 -1.83 -1.71 4.11
C CYS A 402 -3.01 -2.68 3.97
N LYS A 403 -2.80 -3.95 4.31
CA LYS A 403 -3.85 -4.99 4.23
C LYS A 403 -4.99 -4.77 5.22
N ASN A 404 -4.72 -4.08 6.33
CA ASN A 404 -5.71 -3.82 7.37
C ASN A 404 -6.54 -2.56 7.08
N CYS A 405 -5.89 -1.39 7.01
CA CYS A 405 -6.62 -0.12 6.87
C CYS A 405 -6.67 0.42 5.43
N GLY A 406 -6.02 -0.23 4.46
CA GLY A 406 -5.99 0.23 3.07
C GLY A 406 -5.12 1.45 2.80
N LYS A 407 -4.27 1.91 3.76
CA LYS A 407 -3.35 3.05 3.57
C LYS A 407 -2.56 2.88 2.29
N VAL A 408 -2.47 3.91 1.46
CA VAL A 408 -1.70 3.90 0.21
C VAL A 408 -0.31 4.52 0.40
N LEU A 409 0.69 4.03 -0.32
CA LEU A 409 1.97 4.73 -0.48
C LEU A 409 1.77 6.00 -1.32
N GLY A 410 2.43 7.09 -0.94
CA GLY A 410 2.24 8.42 -1.49
C GLY A 410 0.93 9.07 -1.03
N SER A 411 0.41 8.68 0.13
CA SER A 411 -0.87 9.19 0.64
C SER A 411 -0.87 10.72 0.83
N PHE A 412 -2.07 11.31 0.77
CA PHE A 412 -2.27 12.73 1.04
C PHE A 412 -1.79 13.08 2.45
N ALA A 413 -2.14 12.25 3.44
CA ALA A 413 -1.64 12.38 4.80
C ALA A 413 -0.13 12.27 4.89
N TRP A 414 0.54 11.46 4.08
CA TRP A 414 2.01 11.37 4.05
C TRP A 414 2.66 12.67 3.55
N LYS A 415 2.15 13.20 2.43
CA LYS A 415 2.78 14.32 1.72
C LYS A 415 2.46 15.69 2.30
N TYR A 416 1.26 15.83 2.87
CA TYR A 416 0.74 17.11 3.35
C TYR A 416 0.23 16.97 4.80
N PRO A 417 1.13 16.79 5.79
CA PRO A 417 0.79 16.72 7.22
C PRO A 417 -0.21 17.78 7.67
N SER A 418 0.16 19.05 7.46
CA SER A 418 -0.54 20.22 7.97
C SER A 418 -1.95 20.31 7.36
N LEU A 419 -2.08 20.02 6.07
CA LEU A 419 -3.40 19.95 5.42
C LEU A 419 -4.21 18.72 5.86
N ALA A 420 -3.56 17.59 6.15
CA ALA A 420 -4.24 16.39 6.64
C ALA A 420 -4.80 16.57 8.06
N GLU A 421 -4.23 17.46 8.87
CA GLU A 421 -4.81 17.86 10.17
C GLU A 421 -6.12 18.64 10.01
N GLU A 422 -6.27 19.38 8.92
CA GLU A 422 -7.51 20.07 8.55
C GLU A 422 -8.53 19.13 7.88
N TRP A 423 -8.22 17.84 7.70
CA TRP A 423 -9.15 16.88 7.12
C TRP A 423 -10.31 16.62 8.08
N ASP A 424 -11.54 16.89 7.64
CA ASP A 424 -12.70 16.65 8.50
C ASP A 424 -12.86 15.14 8.77
N PRO A 425 -12.90 14.68 10.04
CA PRO A 425 -13.09 13.27 10.38
C PRO A 425 -14.41 12.68 9.84
N ARG A 426 -15.37 13.53 9.45
CA ARG A 426 -16.65 13.13 8.84
C ARG A 426 -16.54 12.72 7.37
N ASN A 427 -15.37 12.87 6.75
CA ASN A 427 -15.14 12.38 5.39
C ASN A 427 -15.22 10.85 5.36
N PRO A 428 -15.83 10.25 4.32
CA PRO A 428 -15.98 8.79 4.21
C PRO A 428 -14.67 8.04 3.94
N THR A 429 -13.55 8.75 3.83
CA THR A 429 -12.23 8.18 3.56
C THR A 429 -11.18 8.95 4.34
N SER A 430 -10.23 8.21 4.93
CA SER A 430 -9.10 8.79 5.66
C SER A 430 -8.08 9.42 4.70
N PRO A 431 -7.37 10.47 5.12
CA PRO A 431 -6.35 11.11 4.30
C PRO A 431 -5.16 10.18 4.01
N TRP A 432 -5.05 9.04 4.73
CA TRP A 432 -4.08 7.97 4.46
C TRP A 432 -4.48 7.03 3.32
N ASN A 433 -5.75 7.03 2.91
CA ASN A 433 -6.30 6.12 1.89
C ASN A 433 -6.44 6.76 0.51
N THR A 434 -6.06 8.03 0.36
CA THR A 434 -6.11 8.77 -0.90
C THR A 434 -4.75 9.39 -1.20
N THR A 435 -4.45 9.65 -2.47
CA THR A 435 -3.26 10.40 -2.89
C THR A 435 -3.65 11.84 -3.22
N PRO A 436 -2.69 12.80 -3.29
CA PRO A 436 -3.01 14.18 -3.65
C PRO A 436 -3.67 14.36 -5.02
N THR A 437 -3.37 13.45 -5.94
CA THR A 437 -3.91 13.39 -7.30
C THR A 437 -5.06 12.38 -7.45
N GLY A 438 -5.46 11.75 -6.35
CA GLY A 438 -6.52 10.75 -6.31
C GLY A 438 -7.86 11.36 -6.70
N ARG A 439 -8.61 10.69 -7.57
CA ARG A 439 -10.00 11.06 -7.87
C ARG A 439 -10.90 10.49 -6.79
N LEU A 440 -11.43 11.38 -5.96
CA LEU A 440 -12.48 11.04 -4.99
C LEU A 440 -13.85 11.19 -5.66
N THR A 441 -14.77 10.29 -5.30
CA THR A 441 -16.18 10.33 -5.76
C THR A 441 -17.02 11.35 -5.00
N PHE A 442 -16.48 11.90 -3.91
CA PHE A 442 -17.09 12.94 -3.10
C PHE A 442 -16.17 14.16 -3.01
N LYS A 443 -16.74 15.30 -2.63
CA LYS A 443 -16.00 16.54 -2.36
C LYS A 443 -15.56 16.55 -0.89
N PRO A 444 -14.25 16.54 -0.58
CA PRO A 444 -13.78 16.52 0.80
C PRO A 444 -14.20 17.75 1.60
N ARG A 445 -14.55 17.50 2.86
CA ARG A 445 -14.79 18.50 3.89
C ARG A 445 -13.50 18.76 4.67
N TRP A 446 -13.33 20.01 5.07
CA TRP A 446 -12.17 20.49 5.80
C TRP A 446 -12.65 21.23 7.05
N ILE A 447 -11.83 21.18 8.10
CA ILE A 447 -12.06 21.85 9.37
C ILE A 447 -10.88 22.79 9.65
N CYS A 448 -11.15 24.00 10.12
CA CYS A 448 -10.07 24.93 10.44
C CYS A 448 -9.35 24.50 11.72
N ALA A 449 -8.02 24.43 11.66
CA ALA A 449 -7.18 24.20 12.84
C ALA A 449 -7.37 25.26 13.95
N ARG A 450 -7.71 26.51 13.58
CA ARG A 450 -7.94 27.62 14.53
C ARG A 450 -9.35 27.66 15.10
N ASN A 451 -10.35 27.25 14.32
CA ASN A 451 -11.74 27.25 14.75
C ASN A 451 -12.48 26.01 14.20
N PRO A 452 -12.76 25.00 15.03
CA PRO A 452 -13.48 23.79 14.64
C PRO A 452 -14.89 24.00 14.06
N ASP A 453 -15.47 25.19 14.25
CA ASP A 453 -16.77 25.57 13.67
C ASP A 453 -16.66 25.96 12.20
N HIS A 454 -15.48 26.40 11.77
CA HIS A 454 -15.23 26.73 10.37
C HIS A 454 -15.04 25.44 9.57
N ARG A 455 -16.03 25.12 8.74
CA ARG A 455 -16.04 23.95 7.87
C ARG A 455 -16.36 24.34 6.44
N TRP A 456 -15.63 23.77 5.49
CA TRP A 456 -15.86 24.04 4.06
C TRP A 456 -15.57 22.81 3.21
N GLU A 457 -16.06 22.84 1.97
CA GLU A 457 -15.85 21.76 1.00
C GLU A 457 -14.96 22.22 -0.14
N MET A 458 -13.87 21.50 -0.41
CA MET A 458 -12.99 21.73 -1.56
C MET A 458 -12.24 20.46 -1.96
N SER A 459 -11.82 20.39 -3.23
CA SER A 459 -11.02 19.26 -3.72
C SER A 459 -9.61 19.28 -3.11
N ILE A 460 -8.97 18.12 -3.01
CA ILE A 460 -7.56 18.02 -2.58
C ILE A 460 -6.65 18.83 -3.51
N ALA A 461 -6.84 18.71 -4.82
CA ALA A 461 -6.05 19.45 -5.80
C ALA A 461 -6.16 20.97 -5.61
N SER A 462 -7.36 21.48 -5.33
CA SER A 462 -7.57 22.90 -5.02
C SER A 462 -6.93 23.29 -3.69
N ARG A 463 -7.01 22.44 -2.65
CA ARG A 463 -6.38 22.71 -1.34
C ARG A 463 -4.86 22.81 -1.49
N VAL A 464 -4.25 21.84 -2.16
CA VAL A 464 -2.81 21.76 -2.39
C VAL A 464 -2.29 22.90 -3.27
N LYS A 465 -3.04 23.29 -4.31
CA LYS A 465 -2.62 24.35 -5.25
C LYS A 465 -2.79 25.75 -4.69
N HIS A 466 -3.86 25.99 -3.93
CA HIS A 466 -4.20 27.35 -3.55
C HIS A 466 -3.66 27.76 -2.18
N SER A 467 -3.33 26.84 -1.27
CA SER A 467 -2.79 27.08 0.09
C SER A 467 -3.40 28.25 0.88
N LYS A 468 -4.52 28.82 0.42
CA LYS A 468 -5.29 29.84 1.09
C LYS A 468 -5.96 29.09 2.23
N GLY A 469 -5.57 29.41 3.46
CA GLY A 469 -5.96 28.70 4.68
C GLY A 469 -7.48 28.60 4.89
N CYS A 470 -7.97 28.86 6.08
CA CYS A 470 -9.42 28.85 6.28
C CYS A 470 -10.07 30.04 5.55
N PRO A 471 -11.04 29.83 4.63
CA PRO A 471 -11.67 30.93 3.89
C PRO A 471 -12.38 31.92 4.82
N PHE A 472 -13.03 31.41 5.87
CA PHE A 472 -13.70 32.22 6.89
C PHE A 472 -12.75 33.06 7.75
N CYS A 473 -11.51 32.58 7.99
CA CYS A 473 -10.52 33.36 8.72
C CYS A 473 -9.86 34.44 7.83
N ALA A 474 -9.78 34.21 6.52
CA ALA A 474 -9.24 35.19 5.59
C ALA A 474 -10.17 36.41 5.47
N GLU A 475 -11.49 36.20 5.48
CA GLU A 475 -12.49 37.28 5.43
C GLU A 475 -12.47 38.20 6.68
N ARG A 476 -12.14 37.66 7.86
CA ARG A 476 -12.01 38.43 9.10
C ARG A 476 -10.72 39.23 9.25
N SER A 477 -9.72 38.96 8.42
CA SER A 477 -8.42 39.67 8.47
C SER A 477 -8.36 40.85 7.49
N ALA A 478 -9.42 41.06 6.70
CA ALA A 478 -9.53 42.10 5.68
C ALA A 478 -10.58 43.17 6.04
N GLY A 479 -11.08 43.18 7.29
CA GLY A 479 -12.08 44.10 7.81
C GLY A 479 -11.56 44.95 8.94
#